data_AF-A0A328EJU7-F1
#
_entry.id   AF-A0A328EJU7-F1
#
_cell.length_a   1.000
_cell.length_b   1.000
_cell.length_c   1.000
_cell.angle_alpha   90.00
_cell.angle_beta   90.00
_cell.angle_gamma   90.00
#
_symmetry.space_group_name_H-M   'P 1'
#
loop_
_entity.id
_entity.type
_entity.pdbx_description
1 polymer ?
#
loop_
_entity_poly.entity_id
_entity_poly.type
_entity_poly.pdbx_seq_one_letter_code
_entity_poly.pdbx_strand_id
1 'polypeptide(L)'
;MPYTMTPPGYRAVLIGQAAVIEELGTFAPLEESSDEGALFLMRLDFTDAPTAEALEQLERAFLDAGVELWPGYDHVVYVDLEQPSVFLAWQKGFAWLPIIIGLLVTTVLPPLLGSLVWWLMPDDLKNLISGIVNMGIMLVVMLLISKLMPMFTPTKEKTKKVKQAEPEKLEEAKA
;
A
#
# COMPACT_ATOMS: atom_id res chain seq x y z
N MET A 1 -8.22 9.36 24.68
CA MET A 1 -9.04 9.14 25.92
C MET A 1 -10.14 8.09 25.72
N PRO A 2 -9.97 6.84 26.17
CA PRO A 2 -10.98 5.77 26.03
C PRO A 2 -12.28 6.03 26.83
N TYR A 3 -12.23 6.84 27.88
CA TYR A 3 -13.39 7.15 28.73
C TYR A 3 -14.48 7.99 28.05
N THR A 4 -14.17 8.67 26.93
CA THR A 4 -15.13 9.49 26.18
C THR A 4 -15.76 8.74 25.01
N MET A 5 -15.25 7.55 24.65
CA MET A 5 -15.82 6.74 23.57
C MET A 5 -16.92 5.80 24.04
N THR A 6 -16.95 5.44 25.33
CA THR A 6 -17.95 4.49 25.81
C THR A 6 -19.34 5.12 25.70
N PRO A 7 -20.31 4.51 25.00
CA PRO A 7 -21.64 5.10 24.87
C PRO A 7 -22.34 5.25 26.23
N PRO A 8 -23.27 6.21 26.38
CA PRO A 8 -24.01 6.38 27.62
C PRO A 8 -24.71 5.08 28.06
N GLY A 9 -24.58 4.72 29.34
CA GLY A 9 -25.16 3.49 29.89
C GLY A 9 -24.27 2.25 29.79
N TYR A 10 -23.10 2.36 29.14
CA TYR A 10 -22.12 1.27 29.06
C TYR A 10 -20.94 1.52 30.00
N ARG A 11 -20.26 0.43 30.38
CA ARG A 11 -19.01 0.46 31.15
C ARG A 11 -17.96 -0.37 30.41
N ALA A 12 -16.82 0.24 30.09
CA ALA A 12 -15.67 -0.49 29.57
C ALA A 12 -15.07 -1.42 30.64
N VAL A 13 -14.86 -2.68 30.28
CA VAL A 13 -14.20 -3.69 31.12
C VAL A 13 -13.04 -4.29 30.31
N LEU A 14 -11.86 -4.33 30.91
CA LEU A 14 -10.70 -4.96 30.27
C LEU A 14 -10.89 -6.47 30.25
N ILE A 15 -11.02 -7.05 29.06
CA ILE A 15 -11.20 -8.49 28.85
C ILE A 15 -9.87 -9.23 28.63
N GLY A 16 -8.82 -8.52 28.23
CA GLY A 16 -7.52 -9.11 27.95
C GLY A 16 -6.53 -8.11 27.37
N GLN A 17 -5.28 -8.54 27.27
CA GLN A 17 -4.19 -7.79 26.63
C GLN A 17 -3.26 -8.80 25.96
N ALA A 18 -2.80 -8.45 24.76
CA ALA A 18 -1.77 -9.17 24.02
C ALA A 18 -0.54 -8.28 23.86
N ALA A 19 0.65 -8.88 23.85
CA ALA A 19 1.89 -8.16 23.57
C ALA A 19 2.17 -8.05 22.07
N VAL A 20 1.67 -9.01 21.28
CA VAL A 20 1.85 -9.07 19.83
C VAL A 20 0.54 -9.46 19.12
N ILE A 21 0.44 -9.12 17.84
CA ILE A 21 -0.80 -9.27 17.05
C ILE A 21 -1.25 -10.73 16.93
N GLU A 22 -0.31 -11.68 16.92
CA GLU A 22 -0.58 -13.12 16.82
C GLU A 22 -1.31 -13.66 18.06
N GLU A 23 -1.09 -13.04 19.22
CA GLU A 23 -1.74 -13.42 20.47
C GLU A 23 -3.21 -12.95 20.54
N LEU A 24 -3.62 -11.99 19.71
CA LEU A 24 -5.02 -11.52 19.67
C LEU A 24 -6.01 -12.63 19.31
N GLY A 25 -5.56 -13.66 18.56
CA GLY A 25 -6.39 -14.80 18.20
C GLY A 25 -6.90 -15.59 19.41
N THR A 26 -6.22 -15.49 20.56
CA THR A 26 -6.66 -16.13 21.81
C THR A 26 -7.97 -15.55 22.37
N PHE A 27 -8.35 -14.34 21.94
CA PHE A 27 -9.57 -13.67 22.37
C PHE A 27 -10.76 -13.92 21.44
N ALA A 28 -10.58 -14.57 20.28
CA ALA A 28 -11.67 -14.87 19.36
C ALA A 28 -12.84 -15.64 20.02
N PRO A 29 -12.62 -16.65 20.89
CA PRO A 29 -13.71 -17.31 21.61
C PRO A 29 -14.48 -16.39 22.57
N LEU A 30 -13.85 -15.34 23.09
CA LEU A 30 -14.51 -14.39 23.99
C LEU A 30 -15.51 -13.51 23.23
N GLU A 31 -15.14 -13.07 22.03
CA GLU A 31 -16.09 -12.39 21.16
C GLU A 31 -17.21 -13.34 20.75
N GLU A 32 -16.89 -14.55 20.30
CA GLU A 32 -17.89 -15.54 19.87
C GLU A 32 -18.91 -15.88 20.97
N SER A 33 -18.49 -15.95 22.23
CA SER A 33 -19.36 -16.25 23.37
C SER A 33 -20.16 -15.06 23.92
N SER A 34 -19.88 -13.84 23.47
CA SER A 34 -20.63 -12.63 23.89
C SER A 34 -22.01 -12.53 23.22
N ASP A 35 -22.91 -11.71 23.75
CA ASP A 35 -24.21 -11.49 23.10
C ASP A 35 -24.06 -10.73 21.77
N GLU A 36 -24.95 -10.99 20.80
CA GLU A 36 -25.06 -10.16 19.60
C GLU A 36 -25.37 -8.71 19.98
N GLY A 37 -24.74 -7.76 19.30
CA GLY A 37 -24.81 -6.34 19.64
C GLY A 37 -23.88 -5.91 20.76
N ALA A 38 -23.07 -6.82 21.33
CA ALA A 38 -22.03 -6.44 22.29
C ALA A 38 -21.02 -5.47 21.67
N LEU A 39 -20.58 -4.50 22.45
CA LEU A 39 -19.66 -3.45 22.02
C LEU A 39 -18.22 -3.82 22.37
N PHE A 40 -17.36 -3.92 21.36
CA PHE A 40 -15.95 -4.21 21.51
C PHE A 40 -15.09 -2.97 21.26
N LEU A 41 -14.10 -2.80 22.12
CA LEU A 41 -13.09 -1.75 22.03
C LEU A 41 -11.71 -2.41 22.15
N MET A 42 -10.88 -2.21 21.14
CA MET A 42 -9.47 -2.61 21.15
C MET A 42 -8.59 -1.38 21.12
N ARG A 43 -7.56 -1.35 21.97
CA ARG A 43 -6.50 -0.35 21.91
C ARG A 43 -5.25 -1.02 21.34
N LEU A 44 -4.70 -0.43 20.30
CA LEU A 44 -3.43 -0.79 19.68
C LEU A 44 -2.40 0.25 20.06
N ASP A 45 -1.32 -0.17 20.70
CA ASP A 45 -0.20 0.69 21.08
C ASP A 45 0.97 0.46 20.12
N PHE A 46 1.50 1.55 19.56
CA PHE A 46 2.60 1.53 18.61
C PHE A 46 3.84 2.23 19.18
N THR A 47 5.01 1.83 18.70
CA THR A 47 6.26 2.55 18.99
C THR A 47 6.23 3.96 18.39
N ASP A 48 5.76 4.05 17.15
CA ASP A 48 5.59 5.29 16.39
C ASP A 48 4.16 5.40 15.87
N ALA A 49 3.62 6.61 15.82
CA ALA A 49 2.26 6.83 15.34
C ALA A 49 2.11 6.37 13.88
N PRO A 50 1.08 5.56 13.54
CA PRO A 50 0.81 5.18 12.17
C PRO A 50 0.55 6.39 11.28
N THR A 51 0.88 6.28 9.98
CA THR A 51 0.61 7.36 9.02
C THR A 51 -0.89 7.49 8.76
N ALA A 52 -1.35 8.70 8.39
CA ALA A 52 -2.74 8.94 8.02
C ALA A 52 -3.21 8.02 6.89
N GLU A 53 -2.36 7.78 5.89
CA GLU A 53 -2.66 6.87 4.77
C GLU A 53 -2.90 5.43 5.24
N ALA A 54 -2.09 4.93 6.19
CA ALA A 54 -2.28 3.59 6.73
C ALA A 54 -3.57 3.48 7.53
N LEU A 55 -3.93 4.53 8.28
CA LEU A 55 -5.17 4.60 9.05
C LEU A 55 -6.42 4.68 8.16
N GLU A 56 -6.37 5.49 7.09
CA GLU A 56 -7.43 5.56 6.08
C GLU A 56 -7.61 4.23 5.35
N GLN A 57 -6.51 3.56 5.01
CA GLN A 57 -6.56 2.24 4.39
C GLN A 57 -7.15 1.19 5.33
N LEU A 58 -6.79 1.23 6.62
CA LEU A 58 -7.34 0.35 7.64
C LEU A 58 -8.84 0.57 7.83
N GLU A 59 -9.27 1.82 7.99
CA GLU A 59 -10.68 2.20 8.11
C GLU A 59 -11.49 1.69 6.91
N ARG A 60 -11.00 1.95 5.70
CA ARG A 60 -11.64 1.48 4.47
C ARG A 60 -11.74 -0.04 4.43
N ALA A 61 -10.69 -0.74 4.85
CA ALA A 61 -10.70 -2.20 4.87
C ALA A 61 -11.74 -2.76 5.85
N PHE A 62 -11.97 -2.12 7.00
CA PHE A 62 -13.03 -2.50 7.93
C PHE A 62 -14.42 -2.26 7.34
N LEU A 63 -14.64 -1.10 6.72
CA LEU A 63 -15.92 -0.76 6.09
C LEU A 63 -16.23 -1.69 4.92
N ASP A 64 -15.25 -1.97 4.07
CA ASP A 64 -15.39 -2.89 2.93
C ASP A 64 -15.65 -4.33 3.39
N ALA A 65 -15.09 -4.73 4.55
CA ALA A 65 -15.37 -6.02 5.17
C ALA A 65 -16.76 -6.08 5.84
N GLY A 66 -17.44 -4.93 5.99
CA GLY A 66 -18.77 -4.82 6.59
C GLY A 66 -18.76 -4.82 8.12
N VAL A 67 -17.63 -4.46 8.76
CA VAL A 67 -17.54 -4.36 10.23
C VAL A 67 -18.60 -3.40 10.75
N GLU A 68 -19.40 -3.87 11.72
CA GLU A 68 -20.49 -3.06 12.27
C GLU A 68 -19.96 -1.96 13.20
N LEU A 69 -20.45 -0.74 12.98
CA LEU A 69 -20.10 0.43 13.77
C LEU A 69 -20.79 0.42 15.13
N TRP A 70 -20.17 1.07 16.12
CA TRP A 70 -20.87 1.40 17.35
C TRP A 70 -22.07 2.34 17.08
N PRO A 71 -23.19 2.17 17.78
CA PRO A 71 -24.33 3.07 17.63
C PRO A 71 -23.96 4.53 17.93
N GLY A 72 -24.16 5.42 16.95
CA GLY A 72 -23.85 6.85 17.08
C GLY A 72 -22.40 7.23 16.74
N TYR A 73 -21.63 6.30 16.19
CA TYR A 73 -20.26 6.50 15.73
C TYR A 73 -20.16 6.25 14.22
N ASP A 74 -19.37 7.08 13.53
CA ASP A 74 -19.25 7.04 12.07
C ASP A 74 -17.99 6.29 11.58
N HIS A 75 -17.10 5.92 12.50
CA HIS A 75 -15.81 5.29 12.19
C HIS A 75 -15.57 4.04 13.03
N VAL A 76 -14.73 3.13 12.52
CA VAL A 76 -14.19 1.99 13.29
C VAL A 76 -12.87 2.40 13.96
N VAL A 77 -12.04 3.15 13.24
CA VAL A 77 -10.67 3.53 13.63
C VAL A 77 -10.66 4.95 14.22
N TYR A 78 -10.06 5.09 15.40
CA TYR A 78 -9.88 6.37 16.07
C TYR A 78 -8.45 6.52 16.59
N VAL A 79 -7.86 7.69 16.39
CA VAL A 79 -6.48 7.96 16.79
C VAL A 79 -6.45 8.73 18.11
N ASP A 80 -5.53 8.37 19.02
CA ASP A 80 -5.21 9.23 20.16
C ASP A 80 -4.26 10.34 19.70
N LEU A 81 -4.58 11.60 20.02
CA LEU A 81 -3.76 12.75 19.64
C LEU A 81 -2.56 12.96 20.58
N GLU A 82 -2.58 12.32 21.75
CA GLU A 82 -1.55 12.49 22.78
C GLU A 82 -0.56 11.32 22.83
N GLN A 83 -0.94 10.16 22.29
CA GLN A 83 -0.16 8.92 22.37
C GLN A 83 -0.17 8.21 21.00
N PRO A 84 0.88 7.43 20.65
CA PRO A 84 0.88 6.59 19.46
C PRO A 84 -0.04 5.37 19.63
N SER A 85 -1.32 5.64 19.89
CA SER A 85 -2.34 4.63 20.17
C SER A 85 -3.52 4.80 19.23
N VAL A 86 -4.04 3.68 18.74
CA VAL A 86 -5.23 3.63 17.88
C VAL A 86 -6.28 2.78 18.58
N PHE A 87 -7.51 3.28 18.60
CA PHE A 87 -8.67 2.58 19.12
C PHE A 87 -9.50 2.04 17.96
N LEU A 88 -9.88 0.78 18.05
CA LEU A 88 -10.83 0.13 17.15
C LEU A 88 -12.11 -0.12 17.92
N ALA A 89 -13.23 0.37 17.41
CA ALA A 89 -14.54 0.22 18.02
C ALA A 89 -15.50 -0.44 17.03
N TRP A 90 -16.04 -1.61 17.40
CA TRP A 90 -17.00 -2.33 16.56
C TRP A 90 -18.08 -3.00 17.41
N GLN A 91 -19.22 -3.22 16.77
CA GLN A 91 -20.32 -3.98 17.33
C GLN A 91 -20.23 -5.43 16.86
N LYS A 92 -20.52 -6.36 17.77
CA LYS A 92 -20.60 -7.78 17.41
C LYS A 92 -21.87 -8.05 16.60
N GLY A 93 -21.70 -8.20 15.29
CA GLY A 93 -22.66 -8.87 14.40
C GLY A 93 -22.37 -10.37 14.27
N PHE A 94 -21.08 -10.74 14.26
CA PHE A 94 -20.55 -12.10 14.39
C PHE A 94 -19.12 -12.03 14.94
N ALA A 95 -18.37 -13.13 14.97
CA ALA A 95 -16.98 -13.15 15.41
C ALA A 95 -16.05 -12.40 14.43
N TRP A 96 -15.87 -11.09 14.62
CA TRP A 96 -15.08 -10.21 13.76
C TRP A 96 -13.58 -10.31 14.01
N LEU A 97 -13.13 -10.70 15.20
CA LEU A 97 -11.71 -10.72 15.60
C LEU A 97 -10.79 -11.40 14.58
N PRO A 98 -11.11 -12.58 14.01
CA PRO A 98 -10.26 -13.19 12.98
C PRO A 98 -10.08 -12.30 11.74
N ILE A 99 -11.15 -11.62 11.30
CA ILE A 99 -11.11 -10.69 10.17
C ILE A 99 -10.31 -9.45 10.57
N ILE A 100 -10.56 -8.89 11.75
CA ILE A 100 -9.86 -7.72 12.25
C ILE A 100 -8.36 -7.97 12.35
N ILE A 101 -7.95 -9.11 12.89
CA ILE A 101 -6.54 -9.52 12.97
C ILE A 101 -5.95 -9.62 11.56
N GLY A 102 -6.64 -10.26 10.61
CA GLY A 102 -6.18 -10.36 9.23
C GLY A 102 -6.00 -9.00 8.55
N LEU A 103 -6.94 -8.08 8.76
CA LEU A 103 -6.86 -6.71 8.25
C LEU A 103 -5.70 -5.93 8.87
N LEU A 104 -5.50 -6.03 10.18
CA LEU A 104 -4.37 -5.39 10.86
C LEU A 104 -3.02 -5.92 10.35
N VAL A 105 -2.89 -7.24 10.17
CA VAL A 105 -1.68 -7.87 9.62
C VAL A 105 -1.41 -7.41 8.18
N THR A 106 -2.43 -7.10 7.39
CA THR A 106 -2.27 -6.77 5.96
C THR A 106 -2.17 -5.27 5.68
N THR A 107 -2.69 -4.42 6.56
CA THR A 107 -2.73 -2.97 6.34
C THR A 107 -1.77 -2.21 7.24
N VAL A 108 -1.59 -2.65 8.49
CA VAL A 108 -0.78 -1.94 9.50
C VAL A 108 0.62 -2.54 9.58
N LEU A 109 0.73 -3.87 9.48
CA LEU A 109 2.02 -4.55 9.53
C LEU A 109 2.93 -4.19 8.35
N PRO A 110 2.50 -4.07 7.08
CA PRO A 110 3.43 -3.77 5.98
C PRO A 110 4.01 -2.35 6.03
N PRO A 111 3.28 -1.28 6.42
CA PRO A 111 3.89 0.01 6.70
C PRO A 111 4.87 -0.02 7.89
N LEU A 112 4.54 -0.74 8.95
CA LEU A 112 5.39 -0.85 10.15
C LEU A 112 6.62 -1.73 9.92
N LEU A 113 6.46 -2.90 9.30
CA LEU A 113 7.55 -3.78 8.90
C LEU A 113 8.30 -3.21 7.70
N GLY A 114 7.65 -2.58 6.75
CA GLY A 114 8.32 -1.93 5.62
C GLY A 114 9.29 -0.86 6.10
N SER A 115 8.87 -0.03 7.06
CA SER A 115 9.74 0.96 7.71
C SER A 115 10.74 0.34 8.69
N LEU A 116 10.35 -0.66 9.49
CA LEU A 116 11.23 -1.31 10.48
C LEU A 116 12.27 -2.23 9.82
N VAL A 117 11.87 -3.07 8.87
CA VAL A 117 12.77 -3.90 8.04
C VAL A 117 13.67 -3.00 7.22
N TRP A 118 13.15 -1.93 6.60
CA TRP A 118 14.02 -0.94 5.96
C TRP A 118 14.99 -0.35 6.98
N TRP A 119 14.55 0.08 8.16
CA TRP A 119 15.45 0.67 9.15
C TRP A 119 16.52 -0.31 9.67
N LEU A 120 16.15 -1.57 9.97
CA LEU A 120 17.06 -2.63 10.43
C LEU A 120 17.97 -3.18 9.32
N MET A 121 17.64 -2.94 8.06
CA MET A 121 18.38 -3.46 6.92
C MET A 121 19.72 -2.71 6.79
N PRO A 122 20.84 -3.44 6.67
CA PRO A 122 22.14 -2.83 6.40
C PRO A 122 22.12 -1.99 5.12
N ASP A 123 22.86 -0.88 5.13
CA ASP A 123 22.92 0.05 3.99
C ASP A 123 23.35 -0.65 2.69
N ASP A 124 24.18 -1.69 2.78
CA ASP A 124 24.59 -2.50 1.63
C ASP A 124 23.41 -3.17 0.91
N LEU A 125 22.44 -3.69 1.66
CA LEU A 125 21.28 -4.37 1.10
C LEU A 125 20.27 -3.36 0.55
N LYS A 126 20.09 -2.22 1.22
CA LYS A 126 19.30 -1.08 0.71
C LYS A 126 19.86 -0.57 -0.61
N ASN A 127 21.18 -0.40 -0.69
CA ASN A 127 21.88 0.05 -1.88
C ASN A 127 21.81 -0.98 -3.00
N LEU A 128 21.88 -2.27 -2.70
CA LEU A 128 21.69 -3.34 -3.68
C LEU A 128 20.28 -3.31 -4.28
N ILE A 129 19.24 -3.25 -3.44
CA ILE A 129 17.85 -3.17 -3.89
C ILE A 129 17.63 -1.88 -4.70
N SER A 130 18.09 -0.74 -4.20
CA SER A 130 18.00 0.55 -4.90
C SER A 130 18.73 0.52 -6.24
N GLY A 131 19.87 -0.16 -6.32
CA GLY A 131 20.61 -0.40 -7.56
C GLY A 131 19.82 -1.23 -8.58
N ILE A 132 19.19 -2.32 -8.13
CA ILE A 132 18.34 -3.17 -8.98
C ILE A 132 17.11 -2.38 -9.48
N VAL A 133 16.45 -1.63 -8.59
CA VAL A 133 15.29 -0.80 -8.93
C VAL A 133 15.66 0.31 -9.91
N ASN A 134 16.74 1.05 -9.65
CA ASN A 134 17.22 2.09 -10.56
C ASN A 134 17.63 1.52 -11.92
N MET A 135 18.24 0.33 -11.95
CA MET A 135 18.54 -0.37 -13.20
C MET A 135 17.26 -0.75 -13.95
N GLY A 136 16.24 -1.25 -13.25
CA GLY A 136 14.92 -1.53 -13.82
C GLY A 136 14.25 -0.27 -14.39
N ILE A 137 14.23 0.82 -13.64
CA ILE A 137 13.69 2.12 -14.08
C ILE A 137 14.45 2.61 -15.31
N MET A 138 15.78 2.52 -15.33
CA MET A 138 16.60 2.92 -16.47
C MET A 138 16.27 2.10 -17.72
N LEU A 139 16.09 0.79 -17.60
CA LEU A 139 15.67 -0.07 -18.71
C LEU A 139 14.27 0.30 -19.22
N VAL A 140 13.33 0.59 -18.32
CA VAL A 140 11.98 1.04 -18.69
C VAL A 140 12.04 2.40 -19.40
N VAL A 141 12.82 3.34 -18.91
CA VAL A 141 13.02 4.66 -19.54
C VAL A 141 13.65 4.51 -20.92
N MET A 142 14.68 3.67 -21.08
CA MET A 142 15.25 3.39 -22.41
C MET A 142 14.23 2.76 -23.36
N LEU A 143 13.38 1.88 -22.86
CA LEU A 143 12.31 1.24 -23.64
C LEU A 143 11.26 2.27 -24.07
N LEU A 144 10.87 3.19 -23.17
CA LEU A 144 9.97 4.31 -23.49
C LEU A 144 10.58 5.26 -24.52
N ILE A 145 11.84 5.65 -24.37
CA ILE A 145 12.56 6.49 -25.34
C ILE A 145 12.62 5.79 -26.71
N SER A 146 12.91 4.48 -26.73
CA SER A 146 12.95 3.71 -27.98
C SER A 146 11.59 3.59 -28.66
N LYS A 147 10.49 3.55 -27.88
CA LYS A 147 9.12 3.57 -28.41
C LYS A 147 8.67 4.97 -28.89
N LEU A 148 9.24 6.04 -28.32
CA LEU A 148 8.90 7.42 -28.69
C LEU A 148 9.80 8.00 -29.80
N MET A 149 11.02 7.50 -29.97
CA MET A 149 11.93 7.90 -31.05
C MET A 149 11.38 7.79 -32.48
N PRO A 150 10.60 6.74 -32.87
CA PRO A 150 10.05 6.68 -34.23
C PRO A 150 9.01 7.77 -34.55
N MET A 151 8.53 8.53 -33.55
CA MET A 151 7.69 9.72 -33.78
C MET A 151 8.49 10.97 -34.20
N PHE A 152 9.82 10.98 -34.00
CA PHE A 152 10.67 12.15 -34.27
C PHE A 152 11.67 11.95 -35.42
N THR A 153 11.72 10.77 -36.04
CA THR A 153 12.52 10.56 -37.25
C THR A 153 11.73 10.96 -38.50
N PRO A 154 12.13 12.02 -39.25
CA PRO A 154 11.48 12.35 -40.50
C PRO A 154 11.72 11.23 -41.51
N THR A 155 10.63 10.74 -42.09
CA THR A 155 10.60 9.76 -43.18
C THR A 155 11.58 10.20 -44.28
N LYS A 156 12.74 9.54 -44.39
CA LYS A 156 13.63 9.72 -45.53
C LYS A 156 12.96 9.12 -46.76
N GLU A 157 12.24 9.97 -47.49
CA GLU A 157 11.86 9.73 -48.87
C GLU A 157 13.10 9.30 -49.66
N LYS A 158 13.06 8.09 -50.22
CA LYS A 158 14.03 7.61 -51.20
C LYS A 158 13.86 8.42 -52.49
N THR A 159 14.58 9.52 -52.63
CA THR A 159 14.71 10.22 -53.91
C THR A 159 15.46 9.30 -54.88
N LYS A 160 14.74 8.73 -55.86
CA LYS A 160 15.34 8.00 -56.99
C LYS A 160 16.24 8.98 -57.76
N LYS A 161 17.57 8.79 -57.68
CA LYS A 161 18.51 9.50 -58.56
C LYS A 161 18.25 9.06 -60.01
N VAL A 162 17.91 10.02 -60.85
CA VAL A 162 17.79 9.87 -62.30
C VAL A 162 19.15 9.45 -62.87
N LYS A 163 19.20 8.36 -63.64
CA LYS A 163 20.36 7.94 -64.42
C LYS A 163 20.68 9.05 -65.42
N GLN A 164 21.80 9.76 -65.22
CA GLN A 164 22.37 10.60 -66.26
C GLN A 164 22.96 9.70 -67.36
N ALA A 165 22.50 9.93 -68.59
CA ALA A 165 23.04 9.31 -69.79
C ALA A 165 24.47 9.83 -70.02
N GLU A 166 25.39 8.90 -70.24
CA GLU A 166 26.79 9.16 -70.54
C GLU A 166 26.92 9.73 -71.96
N PRO A 167 27.62 10.86 -72.18
CA PRO A 167 27.85 11.37 -73.52
C PRO A 167 28.95 10.55 -74.20
N GLU A 168 28.59 9.95 -75.33
CA GLU A 168 29.46 9.18 -76.21
C GLU A 168 30.55 10.10 -76.79
N LYS A 169 31.82 9.76 -76.48
CA LYS A 169 33.01 10.46 -76.97
C LYS A 169 33.12 10.30 -78.49
N LEU A 170 33.10 11.44 -79.18
CA LEU A 170 33.64 11.59 -80.52
C LEU A 170 35.18 11.56 -80.46
N GLU A 171 35.76 10.93 -81.49
CA GLU A 171 37.15 10.95 -81.95
C GLU A 171 38.18 10.05 -81.24
N GLU A 172 38.48 8.90 -81.88
CA GLU A 172 39.74 8.65 -82.61
C GLU A 172 39.54 7.38 -83.47
N ALA A 173 39.43 7.51 -84.79
CA ALA A 173 40.54 7.52 -85.76
C ALA A 173 40.69 6.15 -86.47
N LYS A 174 40.31 6.13 -87.75
CA LYS A 174 40.87 5.21 -88.75
C LYS A 174 41.41 6.06 -89.89
N ALA A 175 42.73 6.23 -89.92
CA ALA A 175 43.57 6.17 -91.12
C ALA A 175 45.02 6.13 -90.66
#